data_AF-A0A2M8FU06-F1
#
_entry.id   AF-A0A2M8FU06-F1
#
_cell.length_a   1.000
_cell.length_b   1.000
_cell.length_c   1.000
_cell.angle_alpha   90.00
_cell.angle_beta   90.00
_cell.angle_gamma   90.00
#
_symmetry.space_group_name_H-M   'P 1'
#
loop_
_entity.id
_entity.type
_entity.pdbx_description
1 polymer ?
#
loop_
_entity_poly.entity_id
_entity_poly.type
_entity_poly.pdbx_seq_one_letter_code
_entity_poly.pdbx_strand_id
1 'polypeptide(L)' 'MKKIILFVVVCPFLIYNLHLQAQNIGINATGAAPAASAGLDVNFTNKGLLVPRVALTATNAAGPIAAPATSLLVYNTATA' A
#
# COMPACT_ATOMS: atom_id res chain seq x y z
N MET A 1 31.37 -23.41 25.18
CA MET A 1 30.82 -24.21 24.06
C MET A 1 29.32 -24.47 24.19
N LYS A 2 28.79 -25.07 25.28
CA LYS A 2 27.35 -25.36 25.45
C LYS A 2 26.42 -24.14 25.35
N LYS A 3 26.81 -22.98 25.91
CA LYS A 3 26.04 -21.72 25.81
C LYS A 3 25.97 -21.16 24.38
N ILE A 4 27.00 -21.39 23.57
CA ILE A 4 27.06 -20.97 22.16
C ILE A 4 26.14 -21.86 21.32
N ILE A 5 26.16 -23.18 21.55
CA ILE A 5 25.27 -24.13 20.88
C ILE A 5 23.80 -23.81 21.20
N LEU A 6 23.50 -23.50 22.48
CA LEU A 6 22.15 -23.09 22.88
C LEU A 6 21.70 -21.82 22.16
N PHE A 7 22.55 -20.81 22.07
CA PHE A 7 22.23 -19.55 21.38
C PHE A 7 21.97 -19.77 19.89
N VAL A 8 22.80 -20.57 19.22
CA VAL A 8 22.67 -20.87 17.78
C VAL A 8 21.41 -21.67 17.45
N VAL A 9 20.91 -22.51 18.35
CA VAL A 9 19.67 -23.29 18.12
C VAL A 9 18.42 -22.50 18.49
N VAL A 10 18.47 -21.70 19.56
CA VAL A 10 17.28 -21.00 20.10
C VAL A 10 16.98 -19.71 19.34
N CYS A 11 17.99 -18.94 18.94
CA CYS A 11 17.76 -17.66 18.23
C CYS A 11 17.02 -17.82 16.89
N PRO A 12 17.38 -18.75 15.99
CA PRO A 12 16.67 -18.92 14.72
C PRO A 12 15.22 -19.37 14.91
N PHE A 13 14.97 -20.20 15.93
CA PHE A 13 13.62 -20.67 16.27
C PHE A 13 12.72 -19.55 16.78
N LEU A 14 13.24 -18.60 17.56
CA LEU A 14 12.49 -17.41 17.97
C LEU A 14 12.20 -16.47 16.79
N ILE A 15 13.16 -16.30 15.88
CA ILE A 15 13.00 -15.39 14.73
C ILE A 15 12.00 -15.95 13.70
N TYR A 16 11.90 -17.28 13.56
CA TYR A 16 10.96 -17.94 12.65
C TYR A 16 9.48 -17.67 12.99
N ASN A 17 9.18 -17.33 14.26
CA ASN A 17 7.82 -17.01 14.71
C ASN A 17 7.44 -15.53 14.53
N LEU A 18 8.41 -14.66 14.18
CA LEU A 18 8.15 -13.24 13.92
C LEU A 18 7.61 -13.07 12.50
N HIS A 19 6.28 -13.16 12.37
CA HIS A 19 5.59 -12.77 11.15
C HIS A 19 5.57 -11.24 11.05
N LEU A 20 6.59 -10.66 10.41
CA LEU A 20 6.58 -9.24 10.03
C LEU A 20 5.55 -9.03 8.92
N GLN A 21 4.30 -8.80 9.29
CA GLN A 21 3.28 -8.33 8.35
C GLN A 21 3.54 -6.86 8.04
N ALA A 22 3.49 -6.49 6.76
CA ALA A 22 3.56 -5.08 6.38
C ALA A 22 2.41 -4.32 7.06
N GLN A 23 2.77 -3.34 7.88
CA GLN A 23 1.82 -2.44 8.53
C GLN A 23 1.39 -1.41 7.49
N ASN A 24 0.12 -1.05 7.52
CA ASN A 24 -0.54 -0.07 6.66
C ASN A 24 0.33 1.17 6.38
N ILE A 25 0.17 1.77 5.20
CA ILE A 25 1.02 2.88 4.76
C ILE A 25 0.38 4.21 5.18
N GLY A 26 1.07 4.98 6.01
CA GLY A 26 0.74 6.38 6.28
C GLY A 26 1.59 7.33 5.43
N ILE A 27 0.96 8.27 4.73
CA ILE A 27 1.62 9.37 4.03
C ILE A 27 1.08 10.68 4.59
N ASN A 28 1.84 11.28 5.50
CA ASN A 28 1.49 12.54 6.16
C ASN A 28 2.77 13.28 6.61
N ALA A 29 2.64 14.53 7.06
CA ALA A 29 3.78 15.33 7.51
C ALA A 29 4.11 15.17 9.01
N THR A 30 3.23 14.55 9.79
CA THR A 30 3.31 14.53 11.27
C THR A 30 3.89 13.24 11.83
N GLY A 31 4.03 12.19 11.01
CA GLY A 31 4.37 10.85 11.47
C GLY A 31 3.22 10.16 12.21
N ALA A 32 1.99 10.66 12.10
CA ALA A 32 0.83 10.04 12.72
C ALA A 32 0.64 8.62 12.15
N ALA A 33 0.31 7.68 13.04
CA ALA A 33 -0.03 6.33 12.64
C ALA A 33 -1.26 6.35 11.70
N PRO A 34 -1.26 5.56 10.61
CA PRO A 34 -2.41 5.47 9.74
C PRO A 34 -3.61 4.88 10.48
N ALA A 35 -4.82 5.22 10.04
CA ALA A 35 -6.03 4.59 10.55
C ALA A 35 -5.96 3.06 10.41
N ALA A 36 -6.34 2.33 11.48
CA ALA A 36 -6.16 0.88 11.55
C ALA A 36 -6.93 0.11 10.45
N SER A 37 -8.02 0.68 9.93
CA SER A 37 -8.82 0.10 8.83
C SER A 37 -8.35 0.51 7.43
N ALA A 38 -7.40 1.45 7.32
CA ALA A 38 -6.86 1.91 6.04
C ALA A 38 -5.63 1.08 5.67
N GLY A 39 -5.55 0.61 4.41
CA GLY A 39 -4.31 0.08 3.85
C GLY A 39 -3.33 1.18 3.44
N LEU A 40 -3.87 2.33 3.02
CA LEU A 40 -3.15 3.57 2.71
C LEU A 40 -3.95 4.73 3.31
N ASP A 41 -3.30 5.51 4.19
CA ASP A 41 -3.84 6.72 4.81
C ASP A 41 -3.02 7.93 4.33
N VAL A 42 -3.66 8.85 3.61
CA VAL A 42 -3.03 10.07 3.10
C VAL A 42 -3.65 11.26 3.82
N ASN A 43 -2.87 11.95 4.64
CA ASN A 43 -3.36 13.06 5.47
C ASN A 43 -2.48 14.31 5.28
N PHE A 44 -3.01 15.27 4.52
CA PHE A 44 -2.44 16.60 4.33
C PHE A 44 -3.57 17.64 4.24
N THR A 45 -3.33 18.85 4.76
CA THR A 45 -4.30 19.96 4.67
C THR A 45 -4.23 20.71 3.34
N ASN A 46 -3.15 20.52 2.57
CA ASN A 46 -2.83 21.28 1.36
C ASN A 46 -2.29 20.43 0.20
N LYS A 47 -2.48 19.10 0.26
CA LYS A 47 -2.07 18.17 -0.82
C LYS A 47 -3.20 17.18 -1.09
N GLY A 48 -3.33 16.77 -2.35
CA GLY A 48 -4.24 15.71 -2.77
C GLY A 48 -3.50 14.44 -3.22
N LEU A 49 -4.26 13.44 -3.65
CA LEU A 49 -3.75 12.22 -4.28
C LEU A 49 -3.80 12.36 -5.81
N LEU A 50 -2.64 12.23 -6.46
CA LEU A 50 -2.59 12.09 -7.92
C LEU A 50 -2.70 10.61 -8.30
N VAL A 51 -3.90 10.22 -8.73
CA VAL A 51 -4.16 8.90 -9.33
C VAL A 51 -3.68 8.84 -10.79
N PRO A 52 -3.51 7.65 -11.39
CA PRO A 52 -3.13 7.53 -12.79
C PRO A 52 -4.06 8.33 -13.71
N ARG A 53 -3.46 9.11 -14.62
CA ARG A 53 -4.18 9.90 -15.63
C ARG A 53 -4.22 9.12 -16.93
N VAL A 54 -5.42 8.87 -17.44
CA VAL A 54 -5.66 7.99 -18.59
C VAL A 54 -6.65 8.67 -19.54
N ALA A 55 -6.34 8.69 -20.83
CA ALA A 55 -7.32 9.12 -21.84
C ALA A 55 -8.23 7.93 -22.16
N LEU A 56 -9.46 7.93 -21.64
CA LEU A 56 -10.44 6.89 -21.96
C LEU A 56 -10.92 7.02 -23.39
N THR A 57 -11.26 5.90 -24.04
CA THR A 57 -11.85 5.93 -25.39
C THR A 57 -13.29 6.44 -25.38
N ALA A 58 -14.03 6.19 -24.30
CA ALA A 58 -15.35 6.73 -24.00
C ALA A 58 -15.62 6.60 -22.49
N THR A 59 -16.54 7.39 -21.91
CA THR A 59 -16.85 7.34 -20.47
C THR A 59 -17.52 6.02 -20.02
N ASN A 60 -18.14 5.30 -20.96
CA ASN A 60 -18.74 3.98 -20.77
C ASN A 60 -17.83 2.83 -21.21
N ALA A 61 -16.58 3.10 -21.59
CA ALA A 61 -15.61 2.09 -22.01
C ALA A 61 -14.42 2.03 -21.03
N ALA A 62 -13.99 0.82 -20.70
CA ALA A 62 -12.85 0.60 -19.82
C ALA A 62 -11.49 0.85 -20.51
N GLY A 63 -11.47 0.88 -21.85
CA GLY A 63 -10.25 1.09 -22.64
C GLY A 63 -9.61 2.45 -22.35
N PRO A 64 -8.28 2.52 -22.19
CA PRO A 64 -7.28 1.50 -22.52
C PRO A 64 -6.97 0.48 -21.41
N ILE A 65 -7.66 0.53 -20.26
CA ILE A 65 -7.41 -0.41 -19.16
C ILE A 65 -8.20 -1.70 -19.41
N ALA A 66 -7.50 -2.77 -19.77
CA ALA A 66 -8.12 -4.08 -19.94
C ALA A 66 -8.50 -4.67 -18.58
N ALA A 67 -9.75 -5.14 -18.44
CA ALA A 67 -10.29 -5.78 -17.23
C ALA A 67 -9.94 -5.01 -15.92
N PRO A 68 -10.37 -3.74 -15.78
CA PRO A 68 -10.06 -2.96 -14.58
C PRO A 68 -10.61 -3.68 -13.35
N ALA A 69 -9.81 -3.74 -12.28
CA ALA A 69 -10.26 -4.28 -11.01
C ALA A 69 -11.45 -3.46 -10.47
N THR A 70 -12.33 -4.11 -9.70
CA THR A 70 -13.41 -3.42 -9.00
C THR A 70 -12.83 -2.30 -8.13
N SER A 71 -13.41 -1.11 -8.23
CA SER A 71 -12.96 0.10 -7.52
C SER A 71 -11.57 0.60 -7.93
N LEU A 72 -11.12 0.36 -9.17
CA LEU A 72 -9.96 1.05 -9.74
C LEU A 72 -10.29 2.53 -9.98
N LEU A 73 -9.50 3.45 -9.42
CA LEU A 73 -9.63 4.89 -9.61
C LEU A 73 -8.59 5.39 -10.62
N VAL A 74 -9.06 6.15 -11.62
CA VAL A 74 -8.22 6.89 -12.57
C VAL A 74 -8.84 8.25 -12.87
N TYR A 75 -8.02 9.21 -13.31
CA TYR A 75 -8.50 10.50 -13.82
C TYR A 75 -8.56 10.46 -15.34
N ASN A 76 -9.77 10.61 -15.91
CA ASN A 76 -9.97 10.64 -17.36
C ASN A 76 -9.49 11.96 -17.97
N THR A 77 -8.60 11.91 -18.95
CA THR A 77 -8.09 13.09 -19.67
C THR A 77 -8.62 13.25 -21.09
N ALA A 78 -9.56 12.41 -21.53
CA ALA A 78 -10.18 12.57 -22.84
C ALA A 78 -11.10 13.81 -22.87
N THR A 79 -10.98 14.62 -23.93
CA THR A 79 -11.88 15.74 -24.19
C THR A 79 -13.19 15.23 -24.78
N ALA A 80 -14.31 15.84 -24.41
CA ALA A 80 -15.62 15.55 -24.98
C ALA A 80 -15.73 15.99 -26.45
#